data_AF-A0A8B8EQ50-F1
#
_entry.id   AF-A0A8B8EQ50-F1
#
_cell.length_a   1.000
_cell.length_b   1.000
_cell.length_c   1.000
_cell.angle_alpha   90.00
_cell.angle_beta   90.00
_cell.angle_gamma   90.00
#
_symmetry.space_group_name_H-M   'P 1'
#
loop_
_entity.id
_entity.type
_entity.pdbx_description
1 polymer ?
#
loop_
_entity_poly.entity_id
_entity_poly.type
_entity_poly.pdbx_seq_one_letter_code
_entity_poly.pdbx_strand_id
1 'polypeptide(L)'
;MSHLLSHLLFRCPLLSLLLAGAAGIGTLDVFQRSCQTPITGFLFCSFTVTKNWDFLKFREWSNSLPGKIKNVELYVKCENGASVFLPWPMRARSLQVVDIQGCLIRGFYDEYEAPANHSDSIVDLKMAHCVIEENQQDHIHRSLHRRPSRSFACGQESIVVMDTQNLTWTFPRFPVGPRHQSHSTQSRYSCNYTHMIYLEETFQSLQEDGPIRRRYPVLKVATFSSNNLSCLPDRARHWSAHAPLLEILDLSNNSIKQFQFDDPVDNHTLYVDLRNNSIADVPRNMTSYLKATRAVIIDLRHNPIRCSCDLLNFRDYLLQIRTRFPEWQNGTSVYCRMNERTLDLVTDLTSQTCEDY
;
A
#
# COMPACT_ATOMS: atom_id res chain seq x y z
N MET A 1 -12.20 12.75 4.43
CA MET A 1 -12.92 12.00 5.49
C MET A 1 -11.90 11.50 6.51
N SER A 2 -11.27 12.43 7.21
CA SER A 2 -10.37 12.19 8.33
C SER A 2 -11.19 12.42 9.60
N HIS A 3 -11.50 11.35 10.32
CA HIS A 3 -11.97 11.28 11.72
C HIS A 3 -12.90 10.08 11.84
N LEU A 4 -12.36 8.94 12.27
CA LEU A 4 -13.03 7.95 13.13
C LEU A 4 -12.10 6.73 13.25
N LEU A 5 -11.35 6.69 14.36
CA LEU A 5 -10.90 5.52 15.13
C LEU A 5 -9.64 5.89 15.92
N SER A 6 -9.84 6.69 16.96
CA SER A 6 -8.94 6.71 18.11
C SER A 6 -9.80 6.89 19.36
N HIS A 7 -9.35 6.27 20.45
CA HIS A 7 -10.00 6.13 21.76
C HIS A 7 -10.84 4.87 21.94
N LEU A 8 -10.18 3.82 22.43
CA LEU A 8 -10.54 3.21 23.71
C LEU A 8 -9.27 2.77 24.43
N LEU A 9 -8.85 3.63 25.36
CA LEU A 9 -7.85 3.37 26.39
C LEU A 9 -8.47 2.40 27.42
N PHE A 10 -7.82 1.28 27.70
CA PHE A 10 -8.01 0.57 28.97
C PHE A 10 -6.68 0.33 29.67
N ARG A 11 -6.74 0.64 30.96
CA ARG A 11 -5.66 0.87 31.91
C ARG A 11 -4.95 -0.43 32.32
N CYS A 12 -3.65 -0.30 32.57
CA CYS A 12 -2.81 -1.23 33.33
C CYS A 12 -3.41 -1.53 34.73
N PRO A 13 -3.14 -2.72 35.28
CA PRO A 13 -2.36 -2.72 36.53
C PRO A 13 -1.33 -3.85 36.70
N LEU A 14 -0.19 -3.45 37.29
CA LEU A 14 0.62 -4.09 38.35
C LEU A 14 1.35 -5.44 38.15
N LEU A 15 2.68 -5.31 38.12
CA LEU A 15 3.75 -6.10 38.77
C LEU A 15 3.43 -7.48 39.39
N SER A 16 4.22 -8.48 38.98
CA SER A 16 4.90 -9.36 39.94
C SER A 16 6.22 -9.90 39.35
N LEU A 17 7.31 -9.64 40.07
CA LEU A 17 8.63 -10.26 39.86
C LEU A 17 8.60 -11.71 40.36
N LEU A 18 9.19 -12.64 39.61
CA LEU A 18 9.84 -13.83 40.17
C LEU A 18 11.04 -14.20 39.29
N LEU A 19 12.22 -14.17 39.89
CA LEU A 19 13.49 -14.65 39.35
C LEU A 19 13.64 -16.14 39.62
N ALA A 20 14.00 -16.93 38.60
CA ALA A 20 14.78 -18.16 38.76
C ALA A 20 15.52 -18.44 37.45
N GLY A 21 16.86 -18.50 37.52
CA GLY A 21 17.73 -18.79 36.39
C GLY A 21 18.03 -20.28 36.22
N ALA A 22 18.31 -20.71 34.99
CA ALA A 22 19.65 -21.06 34.51
C ALA A 22 19.61 -22.01 33.28
N ALA A 23 20.38 -21.61 32.26
CA ALA A 23 21.00 -22.41 31.21
C ALA A 23 20.10 -23.24 30.26
N GLY A 24 19.92 -22.72 29.04
CA GLY A 24 19.15 -23.32 27.93
C GLY A 24 18.00 -22.44 27.41
N ILE A 25 17.77 -21.30 28.06
CA ILE A 25 16.47 -20.63 28.17
C ILE A 25 16.36 -19.40 27.23
N GLY A 26 17.38 -19.05 26.46
CA GLY A 26 17.54 -17.69 25.90
C GLY A 26 16.56 -17.22 24.82
N THR A 27 15.89 -18.10 24.07
CA THR A 27 15.02 -17.71 22.93
C THR A 27 13.54 -18.06 23.13
N LEU A 28 13.25 -19.28 23.58
CA LEU A 28 11.86 -19.71 23.86
C LEU A 28 11.20 -18.89 24.98
N ASP A 29 11.96 -18.55 26.02
CA ASP A 29 11.50 -17.77 27.17
C ASP A 29 11.19 -16.32 26.79
N VAL A 30 11.91 -15.76 25.80
CA VAL A 30 11.64 -14.41 25.29
C VAL A 30 10.28 -14.37 24.59
N PHE A 31 9.98 -15.34 23.73
CA PHE A 31 8.68 -15.39 23.06
C PHE A 31 7.54 -15.65 24.02
N GLN A 32 7.72 -16.55 25.00
CA GLN A 32 6.70 -16.82 26.00
C GLN A 32 6.37 -15.60 26.86
N ARG A 33 7.37 -14.77 27.23
CA ARG A 33 7.14 -13.54 28.00
C ARG A 33 6.50 -12.42 27.20
N SER A 34 6.81 -12.34 25.91
CA SER A 34 6.31 -11.29 25.01
C SER A 34 4.94 -11.60 24.39
N CYS A 35 4.38 -12.78 24.65
CA CYS A 35 3.11 -13.22 24.09
C CYS A 35 2.07 -13.50 25.18
N GLN A 36 0.88 -12.90 25.06
CA GLN A 36 -0.20 -12.98 26.03
C GLN A 36 -1.48 -13.53 25.41
N THR A 37 -2.27 -14.27 26.19
CA THR A 37 -3.56 -14.86 25.77
C THR A 37 -4.71 -14.07 26.39
N PRO A 38 -5.21 -12.99 25.76
CA PRO A 38 -6.32 -12.19 26.29
C PRO A 38 -7.63 -12.98 26.34
N ILE A 39 -7.84 -13.91 25.40
CA ILE A 39 -9.00 -14.81 25.32
C ILE A 39 -8.58 -16.17 24.79
N THR A 40 -9.38 -17.20 25.06
CA THR A 40 -9.12 -18.57 24.61
C THR A 40 -8.96 -18.64 23.09
N GLY A 41 -7.83 -19.18 22.64
CA GLY A 41 -7.54 -19.43 21.22
C GLY A 41 -6.84 -18.28 20.49
N PHE A 42 -6.57 -17.18 21.18
CA PHE A 42 -5.91 -15.99 20.65
C PHE A 42 -4.59 -15.72 21.37
N LEU A 43 -3.57 -15.31 20.63
CA LEU A 43 -2.25 -15.01 21.17
C LEU A 43 -1.73 -13.69 20.60
N PHE A 44 -1.52 -12.71 21.47
CA PHE A 44 -0.98 -11.40 21.14
C PHE A 44 0.50 -11.36 21.47
N CYS A 45 1.37 -11.15 20.48
CA CYS A 45 2.81 -11.08 20.64
C CYS A 45 3.35 -9.70 20.29
N SER A 46 4.04 -9.04 21.23
CA SER A 46 4.61 -7.70 21.01
C SER A 46 6.08 -7.65 21.40
N PHE A 47 6.91 -7.16 20.47
CA PHE A 47 8.36 -7.08 20.61
C PHE A 47 8.86 -5.66 20.37
N THR A 48 9.67 -5.16 21.31
CA THR A 48 10.52 -3.99 21.10
C THR A 48 11.95 -4.47 20.87
N VAL A 49 12.48 -4.21 19.68
CA VAL A 49 13.77 -4.76 19.22
C VAL A 49 14.83 -3.67 19.30
N THR A 50 15.87 -3.90 20.10
CA THR A 50 16.98 -2.95 20.29
C THR A 50 18.24 -3.30 19.50
N LYS A 51 18.34 -4.54 18.97
CA LYS A 51 19.49 -5.01 18.18
C LYS A 51 19.06 -5.86 17.00
N ASN A 52 18.66 -7.11 17.27
CA ASN A 52 18.25 -8.06 16.25
C ASN A 52 17.07 -8.92 16.72
N TRP A 53 16.21 -9.28 15.77
CA TRP A 53 15.10 -10.21 15.96
C TRP A 53 14.96 -11.11 14.73
N ASP A 54 14.51 -12.34 14.92
CA ASP A 54 14.54 -13.37 13.90
C ASP A 54 13.18 -14.07 13.77
N PHE A 55 12.53 -13.84 12.63
CA PHE A 55 11.22 -14.41 12.33
C PHE A 55 11.24 -15.93 12.24
N LEU A 56 12.35 -16.55 11.84
CA LEU A 56 12.41 -18.01 11.73
C LEU A 56 12.35 -18.67 13.12
N LYS A 57 12.97 -18.05 14.12
CA LYS A 57 12.88 -18.49 15.52
C LYS A 57 11.45 -18.33 16.06
N PHE A 58 10.79 -17.22 15.73
CA PHE A 58 9.39 -17.02 16.09
C PHE A 58 8.48 -18.06 15.41
N ARG A 59 8.72 -18.33 14.12
CA ARG A 59 7.98 -19.33 13.34
C ARG A 59 8.14 -20.73 13.92
N GLU A 60 9.37 -21.14 14.25
CA GLU A 60 9.65 -22.41 14.92
C GLU A 60 8.92 -22.52 16.26
N TRP A 61 9.00 -21.47 17.09
CA TRP A 61 8.26 -21.41 18.34
C TRP A 61 6.74 -21.51 18.12
N SER A 62 6.18 -20.84 17.11
CA SER A 62 4.75 -20.89 16.79
C SER A 62 4.25 -22.31 16.49
N ASN A 63 5.13 -23.17 15.95
CA ASN A 63 4.82 -24.58 15.70
C ASN A 63 4.62 -25.39 16.98
N SER A 64 5.22 -24.97 18.10
CA SER A 64 5.05 -25.61 19.42
C SER A 64 3.75 -25.22 20.14
N LEU A 65 2.99 -24.26 19.61
CA LEU A 65 1.79 -23.76 20.28
C LEU A 65 0.69 -24.83 20.40
N PRO A 66 -0.09 -24.83 21.49
CA PRO A 66 -1.23 -25.73 21.65
C PRO A 66 -2.23 -25.63 20.50
N GLY A 67 -2.81 -26.76 20.07
CA GLY A 67 -3.75 -26.83 18.94
C GLY A 67 -4.99 -25.93 19.03
N LYS A 68 -5.33 -25.49 20.24
CA LYS A 68 -6.43 -24.54 20.52
C LYS A 68 -6.12 -23.10 20.10
N ILE A 69 -4.86 -22.73 19.95
CA ILE A 69 -4.47 -21.40 19.44
C ILE A 69 -4.71 -21.39 17.94
N LYS A 70 -5.56 -20.47 17.48
CA LYS A 70 -5.99 -20.35 16.07
C LYS A 70 -5.67 -18.97 15.48
N ASN A 71 -5.50 -17.97 16.34
CA ASN A 71 -5.15 -16.61 15.95
C ASN A 71 -3.91 -16.16 16.72
N VAL A 72 -2.87 -15.79 15.99
CA VAL A 72 -1.63 -15.20 16.49
C VAL A 72 -1.46 -13.84 15.82
N GLU A 73 -1.23 -12.82 16.62
CA GLU A 73 -0.90 -11.48 16.17
C GLU A 73 0.54 -11.13 16.55
N LEU A 74 1.30 -10.59 15.59
CA LEU A 74 2.70 -10.25 15.76
C LEU A 74 2.92 -8.76 15.53
N TYR A 75 3.37 -8.06 16.57
CA TYR A 75 3.75 -6.65 16.52
C TYR A 75 5.24 -6.52 16.84
N VAL A 76 6.01 -5.93 15.93
CA VAL A 76 7.45 -5.73 16.08
C VAL A 76 7.79 -4.26 15.82
N LYS A 77 8.35 -3.60 16.84
CA LYS A 77 8.84 -2.24 16.74
C LYS A 77 10.34 -2.21 16.98
N CYS A 78 11.09 -1.61 16.06
CA CYS A 78 12.53 -1.45 16.19
C CYS A 78 12.90 -0.09 16.79
N GLU A 79 13.90 -0.09 17.66
CA GLU A 79 14.51 1.11 18.21
C GLU A 79 15.90 1.31 17.62
N ASN A 80 16.32 2.57 17.45
CA ASN A 80 17.69 2.94 17.11
C ASN A 80 18.29 2.19 15.89
N GLY A 81 17.47 1.96 14.85
CA GLY A 81 17.93 1.27 13.63
C GLY A 81 18.14 -0.24 13.80
N ALA A 82 17.53 -0.86 14.80
CA ALA A 82 17.57 -2.30 14.98
C ALA A 82 17.07 -3.07 13.75
N SER A 83 17.60 -4.28 13.58
CA SER A 83 17.32 -5.11 12.41
C SER A 83 16.41 -6.29 12.72
N VAL A 84 15.61 -6.70 11.74
CA VAL A 84 14.80 -7.93 11.82
C VAL A 84 15.11 -8.81 10.62
N PHE A 85 15.30 -10.10 10.86
CA PHE A 85 15.30 -11.09 9.79
C PHE A 85 13.87 -11.51 9.52
N LEU A 86 13.33 -11.12 8.36
CA LEU A 86 11.90 -11.23 8.04
C LEU A 86 11.71 -11.62 6.57
N PRO A 87 11.78 -12.92 6.24
CA PRO A 87 11.60 -13.37 4.86
C PRO A 87 10.14 -13.27 4.42
N TRP A 88 9.91 -12.70 3.24
CA TRP A 88 8.63 -12.70 2.56
C TRP A 88 8.29 -14.11 2.08
N PRO A 89 7.07 -14.64 2.29
CA PRO A 89 5.85 -13.92 2.68
C PRO A 89 5.48 -13.99 4.17
N MET A 90 6.40 -14.31 5.08
CA MET A 90 6.15 -14.33 6.54
C MET A 90 5.09 -15.34 6.99
N ARG A 91 4.99 -16.51 6.33
CA ARG A 91 4.02 -17.53 6.75
C ARG A 91 4.46 -18.20 8.05
N ALA A 92 3.57 -18.23 9.04
CA ALA A 92 3.75 -18.93 10.32
C ALA A 92 2.44 -19.58 10.78
N ARG A 93 2.51 -20.54 11.71
CA ARG A 93 1.32 -21.29 12.15
C ARG A 93 0.37 -20.35 12.86
N SER A 94 -0.89 -20.30 12.40
CA SER A 94 -1.97 -19.50 12.99
C SER A 94 -1.71 -17.99 13.00
N LEU A 95 -0.72 -17.50 12.27
CA LEU A 95 -0.40 -16.07 12.17
C LEU A 95 -1.44 -15.37 11.27
N GLN A 96 -2.12 -14.38 11.83
CA GLN A 96 -3.18 -13.63 11.17
C GLN A 96 -2.85 -12.14 11.01
N VAL A 97 -2.12 -11.56 11.96
CA VAL A 97 -1.75 -10.14 11.94
C VAL A 97 -0.23 -10.00 12.04
N VAL A 98 0.33 -9.15 11.19
CA VAL A 98 1.75 -8.77 11.22
C VAL A 98 1.86 -7.25 11.11
N ASP A 99 2.44 -6.60 12.12
CA ASP A 99 2.73 -5.16 12.14
C ASP A 99 4.21 -4.93 12.46
N ILE A 100 4.96 -4.42 11.48
CA ILE A 100 6.41 -4.18 11.57
C ILE A 100 6.69 -2.69 11.41
N GLN A 101 7.34 -2.09 12.41
CA GLN A 101 7.54 -0.63 12.47
C GLN A 101 9.00 -0.24 12.72
N GLY A 102 9.53 0.65 11.88
CA GLY A 102 10.81 1.32 12.12
C GLY A 102 12.05 0.42 11.95
N CYS A 103 11.92 -0.71 11.26
CA CYS A 103 12.93 -1.76 11.23
C CYS A 103 13.81 -1.75 9.97
N LEU A 104 15.09 -2.10 10.14
CA LEU A 104 15.94 -2.57 9.04
C LEU A 104 15.64 -4.06 8.77
N ILE A 105 14.96 -4.34 7.68
CA ILE A 105 14.54 -5.68 7.29
C ILE A 105 15.65 -6.36 6.49
N ARG A 106 16.05 -7.54 6.95
CA ARG A 106 17.02 -8.42 6.32
C ARG A 106 16.37 -9.70 5.86
N GLY A 107 16.95 -10.31 4.82
CA GLY A 107 16.52 -11.60 4.32
C GLY A 107 15.14 -11.61 3.68
N PHE A 108 14.61 -10.44 3.28
CA PHE A 108 13.26 -10.32 2.71
C PHE A 108 13.05 -11.27 1.52
N TYR A 109 14.07 -11.44 0.69
CA TYR A 109 14.04 -12.28 -0.51
C TYR A 109 14.58 -13.71 -0.28
N ASP A 110 14.89 -14.12 0.95
CA ASP A 110 15.56 -15.41 1.21
C ASP A 110 14.67 -16.62 0.91
N GLU A 111 13.35 -16.43 0.90
CA GLU A 111 12.36 -17.45 0.54
C GLU A 111 11.86 -17.34 -0.93
N TYR A 112 12.61 -16.64 -1.81
CA TYR A 112 12.23 -16.40 -3.22
C TYR A 112 11.78 -17.65 -3.98
N GLU A 113 12.50 -18.75 -3.82
CA GLU A 113 12.22 -20.04 -4.49
C GLU A 113 11.66 -21.09 -3.53
N ALA A 114 11.52 -20.74 -2.24
CA ALA A 114 11.13 -21.70 -1.22
C ALA A 114 9.67 -22.13 -1.43
N PRO A 115 9.35 -23.43 -1.22
CA PRO A 115 7.97 -23.88 -1.17
C PRO A 115 7.27 -23.32 0.07
N ALA A 116 5.96 -23.10 -0.03
CA ALA A 116 5.15 -22.72 1.13
C ALA A 116 4.98 -23.90 2.09
N ASN A 117 5.73 -23.88 3.19
CA ASN A 117 5.60 -24.90 4.23
C ASN A 117 4.44 -24.63 5.19
N HIS A 118 3.85 -23.43 5.15
CA HIS A 118 2.81 -22.98 6.07
C HIS A 118 1.67 -22.37 5.25
N SER A 119 0.46 -22.40 5.81
CA SER A 119 -0.74 -21.87 5.16
C SER A 119 -0.66 -20.36 4.96
N ASP A 120 -1.36 -19.88 3.94
CA ASP A 120 -1.71 -18.48 3.76
C ASP A 120 -2.83 -18.13 4.74
N SER A 121 -2.55 -17.29 5.74
CA SER A 121 -3.51 -16.97 6.80
C SER A 121 -3.44 -15.53 7.32
N ILE A 122 -2.53 -14.72 6.80
CA ILE A 122 -2.39 -13.32 7.22
C ILE A 122 -3.53 -12.51 6.61
N VAL A 123 -4.36 -11.92 7.46
CA VAL A 123 -5.49 -11.08 7.07
C VAL A 123 -5.18 -9.59 7.20
N ASP A 124 -4.24 -9.22 8.07
CA ASP A 124 -3.80 -7.85 8.28
C ASP A 124 -2.26 -7.79 8.24
N LEU A 125 -1.74 -7.04 7.28
CA LEU A 125 -0.31 -6.83 7.11
C LEU A 125 0.00 -5.33 7.10
N LYS A 126 0.78 -4.90 8.09
CA LYS A 126 1.30 -3.56 8.20
C LYS A 126 2.82 -3.55 8.24
N MET A 127 3.42 -2.71 7.39
CA MET A 127 4.85 -2.45 7.37
C MET A 127 5.07 -0.95 7.20
N ALA A 128 5.54 -0.29 8.25
CA ALA A 128 5.67 1.16 8.28
C ALA A 128 7.10 1.61 8.64
N HIS A 129 7.60 2.62 7.91
CA HIS A 129 8.90 3.25 8.17
C HIS A 129 10.06 2.24 8.21
N CYS A 130 10.03 1.26 7.31
CA CYS A 130 11.02 0.19 7.26
C CYS A 130 11.99 0.37 6.09
N VAL A 131 13.18 -0.21 6.23
CA VAL A 131 14.20 -0.26 5.17
C VAL A 131 14.47 -1.72 4.85
N ILE A 132 14.23 -2.16 3.61
CA ILE A 132 14.61 -3.49 3.13
C ILE A 132 16.05 -3.45 2.66
N GLU A 133 16.91 -4.25 3.29
CA GLU A 133 18.29 -4.45 2.89
C GLU A 133 18.37 -5.60 1.88
N GLU A 134 18.82 -5.30 0.65
CA GLU A 134 18.97 -6.27 -0.42
C GLU A 134 20.42 -6.33 -0.92
N ASN A 135 20.98 -7.52 -1.01
CA ASN A 135 22.29 -7.72 -1.63
C ASN A 135 22.19 -7.51 -3.15
N GLN A 136 23.02 -6.61 -3.70
CA GLN A 136 23.02 -6.28 -5.13
C GLN A 136 23.34 -7.48 -6.03
N GLN A 137 24.23 -8.39 -5.62
CA GLN A 137 24.57 -9.58 -6.39
C GLN A 137 23.39 -10.55 -6.42
N ASP A 138 22.70 -10.72 -5.28
CA ASP A 138 21.51 -11.56 -5.21
C ASP A 138 20.34 -10.98 -6.01
N HIS A 139 20.21 -9.64 -6.01
CA HIS A 139 19.26 -8.94 -6.87
C HIS A 139 19.52 -9.28 -8.35
N ILE A 140 20.74 -9.03 -8.83
CA ILE A 140 21.14 -9.33 -10.23
C ILE A 140 20.91 -10.81 -10.55
N HIS A 141 21.33 -11.72 -9.66
CA HIS A 141 21.18 -13.14 -9.87
C HIS A 141 19.69 -13.54 -9.97
N ARG A 142 18.83 -13.00 -9.10
CA ARG A 142 17.38 -13.24 -9.14
C ARG A 142 16.75 -12.72 -10.42
N SER A 143 17.07 -11.49 -10.82
CA SER A 143 16.52 -10.86 -12.02
C SER A 143 16.87 -11.61 -13.31
N LEU A 144 18.03 -12.27 -13.36
CA LEU A 144 18.53 -12.94 -14.56
C LEU A 144 18.23 -14.43 -14.63
N HIS A 145 18.22 -15.14 -13.49
CA HIS A 145 18.30 -16.62 -13.51
C HIS A 145 17.24 -17.33 -12.68
N ARG A 146 16.43 -16.62 -11.88
CA ARG A 146 15.51 -17.27 -10.93
C ARG A 146 14.06 -16.92 -11.18
N ARG A 147 13.21 -17.92 -10.97
CA ARG A 147 11.75 -17.77 -10.97
C ARG A 147 11.26 -17.83 -9.53
N PRO A 148 10.45 -16.86 -9.07
CA PRO A 148 9.91 -16.94 -7.73
C PRO A 148 8.97 -18.13 -7.62
N SER A 149 8.84 -18.70 -6.43
CA SER A 149 7.75 -19.63 -6.12
C SER A 149 6.42 -18.89 -6.18
N ARG A 150 5.30 -19.61 -6.38
CA ARG A 150 3.97 -18.98 -6.37
C ARG A 150 3.69 -18.27 -5.05
N SER A 151 4.11 -18.86 -3.92
CA SER A 151 3.91 -18.25 -2.61
C SER A 151 4.71 -16.98 -2.42
N PHE A 152 5.93 -16.90 -2.95
CA PHE A 152 6.67 -15.65 -2.96
C PHE A 152 6.00 -14.62 -3.88
N ALA A 153 5.67 -15.01 -5.11
CA ALA A 153 5.10 -14.12 -6.12
C ALA A 153 3.71 -13.55 -5.75
N CYS A 154 2.85 -14.38 -5.14
CA CYS A 154 1.51 -13.98 -4.71
C CYS A 154 1.45 -13.55 -3.24
N GLY A 155 2.49 -13.76 -2.45
CA GLY A 155 2.51 -13.35 -1.05
C GLY A 155 1.46 -14.04 -0.19
N GLN A 156 0.50 -13.23 0.26
CA GLN A 156 -0.62 -13.61 1.12
C GLN A 156 -1.94 -13.22 0.45
N GLU A 157 -2.61 -14.19 -0.18
CA GLU A 157 -3.90 -13.97 -0.84
C GLU A 157 -5.07 -13.90 0.15
N SER A 158 -4.85 -14.29 1.42
CA SER A 158 -5.82 -14.15 2.50
C SER A 158 -5.93 -12.74 3.08
N ILE A 159 -5.07 -11.81 2.66
CA ILE A 159 -5.06 -10.44 3.16
C ILE A 159 -6.41 -9.75 2.90
N VAL A 160 -6.89 -9.09 3.94
CA VAL A 160 -8.04 -8.17 3.95
C VAL A 160 -7.55 -6.72 3.92
N VAL A 161 -6.50 -6.41 4.70
CA VAL A 161 -5.88 -5.09 4.80
C VAL A 161 -4.38 -5.20 4.60
N MET A 162 -3.85 -4.44 3.63
CA MET A 162 -2.41 -4.25 3.43
C MET A 162 -2.06 -2.77 3.58
N ASP A 163 -1.21 -2.45 4.54
CA ASP A 163 -0.72 -1.11 4.85
C ASP A 163 0.81 -1.07 4.76
N THR A 164 1.34 -0.68 3.60
CA THR A 164 2.80 -0.50 3.42
C THR A 164 3.15 0.98 3.23
N GLN A 165 3.74 1.58 4.27
CA GLN A 165 4.01 3.02 4.33
C GLN A 165 5.50 3.31 4.50
N ASN A 166 6.02 4.22 3.68
CA ASN A 166 7.41 4.70 3.79
C ASN A 166 8.42 3.53 3.86
N LEU A 167 8.25 2.57 2.95
CA LEU A 167 9.12 1.42 2.77
C LEU A 167 10.18 1.78 1.73
N THR A 168 11.45 1.60 2.07
CA THR A 168 12.58 1.95 1.19
C THR A 168 13.53 0.78 1.04
N TRP A 169 14.21 0.68 -0.09
CA TRP A 169 15.22 -0.35 -0.33
C TRP A 169 16.63 0.25 -0.25
N THR A 170 17.54 -0.50 0.33
CA THR A 170 18.96 -0.16 0.37
C THR A 170 19.81 -1.31 -0.13
N PHE A 171 20.83 -0.98 -0.92
CA PHE A 171 21.86 -1.91 -1.36
C PHE A 171 23.14 -1.56 -0.60
N PRO A 172 23.63 -2.41 0.31
CA PRO A 172 24.95 -2.21 0.91
C PRO A 172 26.00 -2.16 -0.21
N ARG A 173 26.88 -1.15 -0.16
CA ARG A 173 27.84 -0.86 -1.24
C ARG A 173 28.78 -2.04 -1.45
N PHE A 174 28.70 -2.65 -2.63
CA PHE A 174 29.71 -3.58 -3.16
C PHE A 174 30.24 -3.05 -4.49
N PRO A 175 31.47 -3.40 -4.87
CA PRO A 175 32.05 -2.97 -6.14
C PRO A 175 31.15 -3.40 -7.31
N VAL A 176 30.81 -2.41 -8.13
CA VAL A 176 29.90 -2.52 -9.28
C VAL A 176 30.44 -3.57 -10.25
N GLY A 177 29.78 -4.73 -10.32
CA GLY A 177 29.96 -5.68 -11.40
C GLY A 177 29.39 -5.13 -12.73
N PRO A 178 29.81 -5.69 -13.88
CA PRO A 178 29.37 -5.22 -15.19
C PRO A 178 27.84 -5.23 -15.32
N ARG A 179 27.29 -4.19 -15.97
CA ARG A 179 25.87 -4.09 -16.31
C ARG A 179 25.50 -5.19 -17.28
N HIS A 180 24.73 -6.18 -16.82
CA HIS A 180 24.09 -7.16 -17.68
C HIS A 180 22.70 -6.68 -18.09
N GLN A 181 22.38 -6.80 -19.38
CA GLN A 181 21.02 -6.59 -19.87
C GLN A 181 20.12 -7.72 -19.35
N SER A 182 19.06 -7.32 -18.65
CA SER A 182 18.10 -8.24 -18.04
C SER A 182 17.21 -8.88 -19.11
N HIS A 183 17.28 -10.20 -19.24
CA HIS A 183 16.26 -10.99 -19.92
C HIS A 183 15.42 -11.69 -18.84
N SER A 184 14.37 -11.00 -18.38
CA SER A 184 13.44 -11.52 -17.38
C SER A 184 12.75 -12.81 -17.89
N THR A 185 13.08 -13.96 -17.29
CA THR A 185 12.27 -15.17 -17.45
C THR A 185 10.98 -15.04 -16.65
N GLN A 186 9.97 -14.47 -17.29
CA GLN A 186 8.68 -14.10 -16.69
C GLN A 186 7.89 -15.31 -16.17
N SER A 187 7.67 -15.39 -14.86
CA SER A 187 6.70 -16.32 -14.25
C SER A 187 5.28 -15.77 -14.39
N ARG A 188 4.37 -16.53 -15.02
CA ARG A 188 2.96 -16.13 -15.25
C ARG A 188 2.04 -16.63 -14.14
N TYR A 189 2.20 -16.13 -12.93
CA TYR A 189 1.23 -16.42 -11.86
C TYR A 189 0.03 -15.47 -11.95
N SER A 190 -1.14 -15.99 -11.65
CA SER A 190 -2.33 -15.20 -11.35
C SER A 190 -2.59 -15.29 -9.86
N CYS A 191 -2.64 -14.14 -9.20
CA CYS A 191 -2.90 -13.99 -7.78
C CYS A 191 -4.26 -13.34 -7.60
N ASN A 192 -5.12 -13.92 -6.76
CA ASN A 192 -6.50 -13.49 -6.58
C ASN A 192 -6.79 -13.20 -5.11
N TYR A 193 -6.90 -11.92 -4.78
CA TYR A 193 -7.10 -11.43 -3.42
C TYR A 193 -8.59 -11.23 -3.17
N THR A 194 -9.32 -12.32 -2.93
CA THR A 194 -10.79 -12.34 -2.86
C THR A 194 -11.37 -11.68 -1.61
N HIS A 195 -10.54 -11.30 -0.65
CA HIS A 195 -10.96 -10.71 0.63
C HIS A 195 -10.36 -9.32 0.88
N MET A 196 -9.45 -8.85 0.00
CA MET A 196 -8.75 -7.58 0.20
C MET A 196 -9.70 -6.42 -0.03
N ILE A 197 -9.93 -5.61 1.01
CA ILE A 197 -10.79 -4.42 0.98
C ILE A 197 -9.99 -3.12 0.98
N TYR A 198 -8.76 -3.14 1.50
CA TYR A 198 -7.87 -1.99 1.62
C TYR A 198 -6.45 -2.33 1.17
N LEU A 199 -5.87 -1.46 0.35
CA LEU A 199 -4.51 -1.58 -0.17
C LEU A 199 -3.78 -0.23 -0.11
N GLU A 200 -2.66 -0.18 0.59
CA GLU A 200 -1.67 0.90 0.54
C GLU A 200 -0.31 0.33 0.09
N GLU A 201 0.17 0.79 -1.07
CA GLU A 201 1.45 0.38 -1.66
C GLU A 201 2.42 1.57 -1.79
N THR A 202 3.71 1.29 -1.64
CA THR A 202 4.79 2.28 -1.87
C THR A 202 5.27 2.25 -3.33
N PHE A 203 5.90 3.33 -3.80
CA PHE A 203 6.36 3.49 -5.19
C PHE A 203 7.19 2.32 -5.73
N GLN A 204 8.09 1.77 -4.90
CA GLN A 204 9.01 0.72 -5.34
C GLN A 204 8.28 -0.61 -5.58
N SER A 205 7.18 -0.91 -4.86
CA SER A 205 6.33 -2.06 -5.17
C SER A 205 5.48 -1.88 -6.44
N LEU A 206 5.29 -0.65 -6.92
CA LEU A 206 4.57 -0.35 -8.16
C LEU A 206 5.44 -0.52 -9.42
N GLN A 207 6.76 -0.37 -9.32
CA GLN A 207 7.68 -0.59 -10.45
C GLN A 207 7.91 -2.08 -10.75
N GLU A 208 7.63 -2.97 -9.79
CA GLU A 208 7.68 -4.43 -9.97
C GLU A 208 6.41 -4.99 -10.64
N ASP A 209 5.79 -4.24 -11.56
CA ASP A 209 4.73 -4.73 -12.45
C ASP A 209 5.34 -5.66 -13.51
N GLY A 210 5.85 -6.80 -13.02
CA GLY A 210 6.22 -7.95 -13.82
C GLY A 210 4.97 -8.65 -14.41
N PRO A 211 5.14 -9.84 -14.99
CA PRO A 211 4.08 -10.64 -15.62
C PRO A 211 2.99 -11.18 -14.68
N ILE A 212 2.98 -10.78 -13.40
CA ILE A 212 2.08 -11.33 -12.38
C ILE A 212 0.73 -10.63 -12.50
N ARG A 213 -0.32 -11.41 -12.79
CA ARG A 213 -1.69 -10.89 -12.87
C ARG A 213 -2.30 -10.87 -11.48
N ARG A 214 -2.45 -9.67 -10.89
CA ARG A 214 -3.15 -9.49 -9.62
C ARG A 214 -4.60 -9.07 -9.87
N ARG A 215 -5.53 -9.70 -9.17
CA ARG A 215 -6.96 -9.36 -9.15
C ARG A 215 -7.41 -9.12 -7.73
N TYR A 216 -8.27 -8.12 -7.56
CA TYR A 216 -8.77 -7.64 -6.28
C TYR A 216 -10.30 -7.49 -6.36
N PRO A 217 -11.06 -8.60 -6.41
CA PRO A 217 -12.50 -8.56 -6.74
C PRO A 217 -13.36 -7.75 -5.77
N VAL A 218 -12.90 -7.54 -4.54
CA VAL A 218 -13.65 -6.86 -3.47
C VAL A 218 -12.94 -5.62 -2.89
N LEU A 219 -11.88 -5.16 -3.56
CA LEU A 219 -11.12 -4.00 -3.10
C LEU A 219 -11.95 -2.73 -3.20
N LYS A 220 -12.02 -1.99 -2.09
CA LYS A 220 -12.79 -0.75 -1.97
C LYS A 220 -11.91 0.48 -1.93
N VAL A 221 -10.75 0.39 -1.28
CA VAL A 221 -9.84 1.52 -1.09
C VAL A 221 -8.44 1.13 -1.54
N ALA A 222 -7.88 1.90 -2.48
CA ALA A 222 -6.49 1.83 -2.87
C ALA A 222 -5.84 3.20 -2.67
N THR A 223 -4.70 3.24 -1.97
CA THR A 223 -3.91 4.46 -1.81
C THR A 223 -2.48 4.25 -2.29
N PHE A 224 -2.03 5.22 -3.06
CA PHE A 224 -0.66 5.38 -3.54
C PHE A 224 -0.18 6.81 -3.27
N SER A 225 -0.71 7.45 -2.23
CA SER A 225 -0.34 8.82 -1.85
C SER A 225 1.13 8.91 -1.47
N SER A 226 1.75 10.08 -1.69
CA SER A 226 3.10 10.39 -1.19
C SER A 226 4.21 9.46 -1.70
N ASN A 227 4.08 8.99 -2.95
CA ASN A 227 4.98 8.02 -3.58
C ASN A 227 5.88 8.62 -4.68
N ASN A 228 5.87 9.94 -4.87
CA ASN A 228 6.61 10.59 -5.96
C ASN A 228 6.31 10.01 -7.36
N LEU A 229 5.08 9.54 -7.58
CA LEU A 229 4.63 9.04 -8.88
C LEU A 229 4.66 10.17 -9.92
N SER A 230 5.37 10.00 -11.03
CA SER A 230 5.37 10.97 -12.13
C SER A 230 4.24 10.75 -13.14
N CYS A 231 3.65 9.56 -13.14
CA CYS A 231 2.56 9.13 -14.01
C CYS A 231 1.68 8.09 -13.28
N LEU A 232 0.47 7.85 -13.80
CA LEU A 232 -0.41 6.80 -13.29
C LEU A 232 0.15 5.40 -13.59
N PRO A 233 0.24 4.52 -12.59
CA PRO A 233 0.48 3.09 -12.81
C PRO A 233 -0.60 2.46 -13.70
N ASP A 234 -0.26 1.43 -14.47
CA ASP A 234 -1.21 0.78 -15.38
C ASP A 234 -2.41 0.18 -14.63
N ARG A 235 -2.19 -0.37 -13.43
CA ARG A 235 -3.26 -0.88 -12.56
C ARG A 235 -4.22 0.23 -12.09
N ALA A 236 -3.71 1.44 -11.86
CA ALA A 236 -4.55 2.58 -11.49
C ALA A 236 -5.33 3.14 -12.68
N ARG A 237 -4.72 3.13 -13.88
CA ARG A 237 -5.37 3.54 -15.13
C ARG A 237 -6.51 2.60 -15.51
N HIS A 238 -6.24 1.30 -15.51
CA HIS A 238 -7.18 0.23 -15.91
C HIS A 238 -7.80 -0.47 -14.69
N TRP A 239 -8.08 0.31 -13.63
CA TRP A 239 -8.51 -0.21 -12.33
C TRP A 239 -9.72 -1.14 -12.42
N SER A 240 -10.68 -0.85 -13.31
CA SER A 240 -11.94 -1.60 -13.43
C SER A 240 -11.73 -3.06 -13.84
N ALA A 241 -10.65 -3.36 -14.56
CA ALA A 241 -10.29 -4.73 -14.93
C ALA A 241 -9.69 -5.55 -13.76
N HIS A 242 -9.18 -4.86 -12.74
CA HIS A 242 -8.45 -5.46 -11.62
C HIS A 242 -9.22 -5.39 -10.30
N ALA A 243 -9.97 -4.32 -10.07
CA ALA A 243 -10.67 -3.96 -8.84
C ALA A 243 -12.06 -3.37 -9.17
N PRO A 244 -13.03 -4.20 -9.61
CA PRO A 244 -14.33 -3.72 -10.10
C PRO A 244 -15.19 -3.01 -9.03
N LEU A 245 -14.94 -3.29 -7.76
CA LEU A 245 -15.67 -2.68 -6.63
C LEU A 245 -14.91 -1.52 -5.97
N LEU A 246 -13.90 -0.95 -6.63
CA LEU A 246 -13.11 0.15 -6.10
C LEU A 246 -13.97 1.42 -5.94
N GLU A 247 -14.00 1.94 -4.72
CA GLU A 247 -14.76 3.13 -4.33
C GLU A 247 -13.86 4.36 -4.17
N ILE A 248 -12.62 4.17 -3.70
CA ILE A 248 -11.65 5.24 -3.43
C ILE A 248 -10.27 4.87 -4.01
N LEU A 249 -9.72 5.78 -4.81
CA LEU A 249 -8.36 5.75 -5.32
C LEU A 249 -7.61 7.02 -4.92
N ASP A 250 -6.72 6.93 -3.93
CA ASP A 250 -5.90 8.06 -3.48
C ASP A 250 -4.54 8.08 -4.20
N LEU A 251 -4.31 9.13 -4.99
CA LEU A 251 -3.08 9.39 -5.73
C LEU A 251 -2.49 10.76 -5.36
N SER A 252 -2.88 11.30 -4.20
CA SER A 252 -2.51 12.64 -3.74
C SER A 252 -1.01 12.74 -3.40
N ASN A 253 -0.48 13.97 -3.35
CA ASN A 253 0.90 14.25 -2.94
C ASN A 253 1.95 13.50 -3.77
N ASN A 254 1.75 13.46 -5.09
CA ASN A 254 2.68 12.84 -6.03
C ASN A 254 3.21 13.91 -7.01
N SER A 255 3.90 13.47 -8.07
CA SER A 255 4.46 14.33 -9.12
C SER A 255 3.74 14.10 -10.46
N ILE A 256 2.48 13.66 -10.44
CA ILE A 256 1.73 13.26 -11.63
C ILE A 256 1.46 14.51 -12.46
N LYS A 257 1.74 14.43 -13.76
CA LYS A 257 1.56 15.56 -14.70
C LYS A 257 0.29 15.46 -15.54
N GLN A 258 -0.16 14.24 -15.78
CA GLN A 258 -1.28 13.91 -16.65
C GLN A 258 -2.00 12.68 -16.12
N PHE A 259 -3.30 12.60 -16.35
CA PHE A 259 -4.12 11.48 -15.95
C PHE A 259 -5.13 11.15 -17.04
N GLN A 260 -5.46 9.87 -17.11
CA GLN A 260 -6.57 9.34 -17.89
C GLN A 260 -6.98 8.04 -17.21
N PHE A 261 -8.28 7.84 -17.05
CA PHE A 261 -8.83 6.60 -16.50
C PHE A 261 -9.71 5.94 -17.54
N ASP A 262 -9.73 4.62 -17.52
CA ASP A 262 -10.69 3.86 -18.30
C ASP A 262 -12.12 4.18 -17.86
N ASP A 263 -13.05 3.93 -18.78
CA ASP A 263 -14.46 3.90 -18.46
C ASP A 263 -14.73 2.79 -17.42
N PRO A 264 -15.41 3.10 -16.29
CA PRO A 264 -15.89 2.06 -15.39
C PRO A 264 -16.75 1.04 -16.14
N VAL A 265 -16.53 -0.25 -15.87
CA VAL A 265 -17.33 -1.36 -16.43
C VAL A 265 -18.65 -1.51 -15.67
N ASP A 266 -18.68 -1.16 -14.38
CA ASP A 266 -19.80 -1.36 -13.48
C ASP A 266 -20.48 -0.04 -13.05
N ASN A 267 -21.67 -0.17 -12.44
CA ASN A 267 -22.50 0.94 -11.96
C ASN A 267 -22.08 1.44 -10.56
N HIS A 268 -20.80 1.73 -10.35
CA HIS A 268 -20.29 2.28 -9.09
C HIS A 268 -19.67 3.66 -9.29
N THR A 269 -19.70 4.46 -8.23
CA THR A 269 -19.01 5.75 -8.17
C THR A 269 -17.61 5.54 -7.63
N LEU A 270 -16.60 5.99 -8.37
CA LEU A 270 -15.21 6.02 -7.94
C LEU A 270 -14.84 7.45 -7.55
N TYR A 271 -14.29 7.64 -6.36
CA TYR A 271 -13.63 8.87 -5.96
C TYR A 271 -12.12 8.74 -6.18
N VAL A 272 -11.54 9.69 -6.90
CA VAL A 272 -10.11 9.77 -7.20
C VAL A 272 -9.54 11.05 -6.60
N ASP A 273 -8.58 10.90 -5.69
CA ASP A 273 -7.86 12.03 -5.12
C ASP A 273 -6.56 12.27 -5.90
N LEU A 274 -6.48 13.38 -6.65
CA LEU A 274 -5.29 13.81 -7.37
C LEU A 274 -4.73 15.12 -6.80
N ARG A 275 -5.07 15.47 -5.56
CA ARG A 275 -4.58 16.71 -4.94
C ARG A 275 -3.08 16.74 -4.80
N ASN A 276 -2.52 17.96 -4.79
CA ASN A 276 -1.08 18.18 -4.61
C ASN A 276 -0.23 17.36 -5.59
N ASN A 277 -0.55 17.48 -6.88
CA ASN A 277 0.22 16.90 -7.97
C ASN A 277 0.79 18.02 -8.87
N SER A 278 1.38 17.65 -10.00
CA SER A 278 1.95 18.57 -11.00
C SER A 278 1.09 18.66 -12.26
N ILE A 279 -0.24 18.49 -12.14
CA ILE A 279 -1.16 18.49 -13.27
C ILE A 279 -1.36 19.92 -13.75
N ALA A 280 -0.95 20.20 -14.99
CA ALA A 280 -1.11 21.51 -15.61
C ALA A 280 -2.28 21.56 -16.61
N ASP A 281 -2.61 20.41 -17.21
CA ASP A 281 -3.64 20.25 -18.22
C ASP A 281 -4.55 19.07 -17.86
N VAL A 282 -5.84 19.21 -18.13
CA VAL A 282 -6.86 18.18 -17.88
C VAL A 282 -7.37 17.60 -19.21
N PRO A 283 -7.87 16.36 -19.22
CA PRO A 283 -8.53 15.79 -20.41
C PRO A 283 -9.65 16.70 -20.93
N ARG A 284 -9.75 16.85 -22.26
CA ARG A 284 -10.77 17.72 -22.91
C ARG A 284 -12.22 17.30 -22.63
N ASN A 285 -12.43 16.04 -22.28
CA ASN A 285 -13.73 15.41 -22.08
C ASN A 285 -13.98 15.03 -20.62
N MET A 286 -13.62 15.90 -19.66
CA MET A 286 -13.89 15.70 -18.22
C MET A 286 -15.34 15.29 -17.93
N THR A 287 -16.32 15.88 -18.61
CA THR A 287 -17.75 15.52 -18.39
C THR A 287 -18.07 14.05 -18.69
N SER A 288 -17.25 13.37 -19.51
CA SER A 288 -17.41 11.94 -19.81
C SER A 288 -17.26 11.05 -18.57
N TYR A 289 -16.60 11.54 -17.52
CA TYR A 289 -16.47 10.86 -16.24
C TYR A 289 -17.77 10.86 -15.41
N LEU A 290 -18.77 11.69 -15.74
CA LEU A 290 -20.03 11.80 -14.99
C LEU A 290 -21.24 11.27 -15.79
N LYS A 291 -21.22 10.00 -16.16
CA LYS A 291 -22.33 9.36 -16.88
C LYS A 291 -23.53 9.13 -15.95
N ALA A 292 -24.69 8.78 -16.52
CA ALA A 292 -25.94 8.67 -15.75
C ALA A 292 -25.91 7.55 -14.70
N THR A 293 -25.28 6.42 -15.01
CA THR A 293 -25.23 5.22 -14.16
C THR A 293 -23.89 5.01 -13.45
N ARG A 294 -22.89 5.85 -13.75
CA ARG A 294 -21.51 5.72 -13.26
C ARG A 294 -20.82 7.08 -13.18
N ALA A 295 -20.07 7.33 -12.11
CA ALA A 295 -19.36 8.58 -11.91
C ALA A 295 -17.92 8.35 -11.44
N VAL A 296 -16.98 9.03 -12.06
CA VAL A 296 -15.60 9.18 -11.56
C VAL A 296 -15.46 10.62 -11.07
N ILE A 297 -15.45 10.78 -9.74
CA ILE A 297 -15.35 12.07 -9.06
C ILE A 297 -13.88 12.31 -8.76
N ILE A 298 -13.31 13.36 -9.33
CA ILE A 298 -11.86 13.61 -9.34
C ILE A 298 -11.61 14.93 -8.59
N ASP A 299 -10.82 14.84 -7.52
CA ASP A 299 -10.36 16.00 -6.77
C ASP A 299 -9.01 16.47 -7.33
N LEU A 300 -9.00 17.63 -7.98
CA LEU A 300 -7.83 18.23 -8.63
C LEU A 300 -7.28 19.44 -7.87
N ARG A 301 -7.72 19.68 -6.63
CA ARG A 301 -7.27 20.84 -5.86
C ARG A 301 -5.75 20.85 -5.69
N HIS A 302 -5.19 22.04 -5.58
CA HIS A 302 -3.74 22.23 -5.38
C HIS A 302 -2.88 21.63 -6.52
N ASN A 303 -3.33 21.78 -7.77
CA ASN A 303 -2.54 21.51 -8.97
C ASN A 303 -2.26 22.81 -9.75
N PRO A 304 -1.15 22.92 -10.48
CA PRO A 304 -0.80 24.10 -11.28
C PRO A 304 -1.59 24.17 -12.61
N ILE A 305 -2.91 24.10 -12.56
CA ILE A 305 -3.79 24.09 -13.74
C ILE A 305 -3.60 25.41 -14.54
N ARG A 306 -3.37 25.31 -15.84
CA ARG A 306 -3.23 26.48 -16.73
C ARG A 306 -4.59 26.92 -17.25
N CYS A 307 -4.96 28.19 -17.05
CA CYS A 307 -6.23 28.68 -17.58
C CYS A 307 -6.18 28.67 -19.12
N SER A 308 -7.23 28.13 -19.73
CA SER A 308 -7.46 28.16 -21.18
C SER A 308 -8.95 27.94 -21.46
N CYS A 309 -9.38 28.27 -22.67
CA CYS A 309 -10.77 28.07 -23.11
C CYS A 309 -11.15 26.58 -23.15
N ASP A 310 -10.17 25.69 -23.27
CA ASP A 310 -10.36 24.23 -23.22
C ASP A 310 -10.86 23.76 -21.83
N LEU A 311 -10.78 24.60 -20.79
CA LEU A 311 -11.28 24.28 -19.44
C LEU A 311 -12.79 24.46 -19.25
N LEU A 312 -13.54 24.98 -20.22
CA LEU A 312 -14.99 25.12 -20.09
C LEU A 312 -15.67 23.77 -19.82
N ASN A 313 -15.22 22.69 -20.47
CA ASN A 313 -15.72 21.34 -20.19
C ASN A 313 -15.41 20.88 -18.75
N PHE A 314 -14.23 21.25 -18.23
CA PHE A 314 -13.87 20.93 -16.85
C PHE A 314 -14.71 21.74 -15.84
N ARG A 315 -14.98 23.01 -16.13
CA ARG A 315 -15.92 23.81 -15.34
C ARG A 315 -17.30 23.16 -15.28
N ASP A 316 -17.84 22.72 -16.41
CA ASP A 316 -19.15 22.06 -16.46
C ASP A 316 -19.16 20.75 -15.67
N TYR A 317 -18.06 20.00 -15.70
CA TYR A 317 -17.84 18.83 -14.84
C TYR A 317 -17.92 19.20 -13.35
N LEU A 318 -17.23 20.26 -12.91
CA LEU A 318 -17.25 20.72 -11.51
C LEU A 318 -18.66 21.18 -11.08
N LEU A 319 -19.38 21.90 -11.93
CA LEU A 319 -20.77 22.31 -11.68
C LEU A 319 -21.72 21.11 -11.54
N GLN A 320 -21.53 20.07 -12.36
CA GLN A 320 -22.30 18.83 -12.23
C GLN A 320 -22.00 18.09 -10.93
N ILE A 321 -20.76 18.10 -10.44
CA ILE A 321 -20.45 17.54 -9.12
C ILE A 321 -21.22 18.28 -8.03
N ARG A 322 -21.19 19.62 -8.02
CA ARG A 322 -21.88 20.43 -7.00
C ARG A 322 -23.38 20.13 -6.92
N THR A 323 -24.01 19.83 -8.06
CA THR A 323 -25.46 19.59 -8.14
C THR A 323 -25.84 18.12 -7.91
N ARG A 324 -25.10 17.18 -8.49
CA ARG A 324 -25.43 15.74 -8.44
C ARG A 324 -24.85 15.01 -7.23
N PHE A 325 -23.76 15.52 -6.66
CA PHE A 325 -22.97 14.88 -5.61
C PHE A 325 -22.56 15.91 -4.53
N PRO A 326 -23.54 16.46 -3.79
CA PRO A 326 -23.31 17.57 -2.86
C PRO A 326 -22.29 17.24 -1.75
N GLU A 327 -22.16 15.97 -1.37
CA GLU A 327 -21.17 15.49 -0.41
C GLU A 327 -19.72 15.73 -0.86
N TRP A 328 -19.49 15.89 -2.17
CA TRP A 328 -18.18 16.17 -2.78
C TRP A 328 -18.00 17.63 -3.22
N GLN A 329 -18.93 18.54 -2.87
CA GLN A 329 -18.86 19.96 -3.26
C GLN A 329 -17.53 20.62 -2.87
N ASN A 330 -16.97 20.28 -1.71
CA ASN A 330 -15.68 20.84 -1.25
C ASN A 330 -14.50 20.48 -2.17
N GLY A 331 -14.60 19.37 -2.92
CA GLY A 331 -13.59 18.95 -3.91
C GLY A 331 -13.60 19.80 -5.19
N THR A 332 -14.59 20.67 -5.37
CA THR A 332 -14.78 21.46 -6.61
C THR A 332 -14.14 22.85 -6.60
N SER A 333 -13.45 23.21 -5.51
CA SER A 333 -12.76 24.51 -5.38
C SER A 333 -11.39 24.46 -6.08
N VAL A 334 -11.41 24.40 -7.41
CA VAL A 334 -10.22 24.26 -8.24
C VAL A 334 -9.89 25.60 -8.89
N TYR A 335 -8.61 25.97 -8.85
CA TYR A 335 -8.11 27.22 -9.38
C TYR A 335 -7.21 26.96 -10.59
N CYS A 336 -7.24 27.85 -11.57
CA CYS A 336 -6.27 27.88 -12.65
C CYS A 336 -5.41 29.15 -12.58
N ARG A 337 -4.23 29.10 -13.21
CA ARG A 337 -3.30 30.23 -13.33
C ARG A 337 -3.23 30.73 -14.76
N MET A 338 -3.28 32.04 -14.89
CA MET A 338 -3.06 32.77 -16.14
C MET A 338 -2.13 33.94 -15.86
N ASN A 339 -0.89 33.87 -16.36
CA ASN A 339 0.16 34.83 -16.00
C ASN A 339 0.29 34.92 -14.46
N GLU A 340 0.09 36.10 -13.87
CA GLU A 340 0.13 36.33 -12.42
C GLU A 340 -1.24 36.22 -11.73
N ARG A 341 -2.33 35.96 -12.48
CA ARG A 341 -3.68 35.85 -11.93
C ARG A 341 -4.03 34.41 -11.62
N THR A 342 -4.68 34.22 -10.48
CA THR A 342 -5.32 32.95 -10.09
C THR A 342 -6.83 33.14 -10.17
N LEU A 343 -7.51 32.25 -10.89
CA LEU A 343 -8.96 32.30 -11.13
C LEU A 343 -9.62 31.04 -10.58
N ASP A 344 -10.75 31.16 -9.88
CA ASP A 344 -11.60 30.01 -9.52
C ASP A 344 -12.33 29.53 -10.78
N LEU A 345 -12.18 28.26 -11.11
CA LEU A 345 -12.72 27.71 -12.35
C LEU A 345 -14.24 27.71 -12.42
N VAL A 346 -14.94 27.65 -11.30
CA VAL A 346 -16.39 27.58 -11.28
C VAL A 346 -17.00 28.99 -11.33
N THR A 347 -16.44 29.92 -10.55
CA THR A 347 -17.01 31.28 -10.44
C THR A 347 -16.49 32.25 -11.48
N ASP A 348 -15.21 32.15 -11.87
CA ASP A 348 -14.54 33.20 -12.63
C ASP A 348 -14.38 32.86 -14.12
N LEU A 349 -14.29 31.57 -14.47
CA LEU A 349 -14.18 31.15 -15.87
C LEU A 349 -15.56 31.13 -16.55
N THR A 350 -15.74 31.96 -17.56
CA THR A 350 -16.94 32.06 -18.41
C THR A 350 -16.58 32.02 -19.90
N SER A 351 -17.56 31.77 -20.77
CA SER A 351 -17.36 31.87 -22.22
C SER A 351 -16.95 33.29 -22.63
N GLN A 352 -17.48 34.30 -21.96
CA GLN A 352 -17.17 35.70 -22.27
C GLN A 352 -15.76 36.09 -21.85
N THR A 353 -15.29 35.61 -20.68
CA THR A 353 -13.87 35.73 -20.35
C THR A 353 -12.99 35.11 -21.44
N CYS A 354 -13.40 34.02 -22.09
CA CYS A 354 -12.65 33.42 -23.20
C CYS A 354 -12.62 34.26 -24.49
N GLU A 355 -13.53 35.22 -24.68
CA GLU A 355 -13.59 36.11 -25.85
C GLU A 355 -12.81 37.42 -25.63
N ASP A 356 -12.68 37.86 -24.39
CA ASP A 356 -11.90 39.04 -23.99
C ASP A 356 -10.41 38.73 -23.71
N TYR A 357 -9.97 37.48 -23.95
CA TYR A 357 -8.63 36.95 -23.66
C TYR A 357 -7.77 36.66 -24.89
#